data_AF-A0A6V7HGN2-F1
#
_entry.id   AF-A0A6V7HGN2-F1
#
_cell.length_a   1.000
_cell.length_b   1.000
_cell.length_c   1.000
_cell.angle_alpha   90.00
_cell.angle_beta   90.00
_cell.angle_gamma   90.00
#
_symmetry.space_group_name_H-M   'P 1'
#
loop_
_entity.id
_entity.type
_entity.pdbx_description
1 polymer ?
#
loop_
_entity_poly.entity_id
_entity_poly.type
_entity_poly.pdbx_seq_one_letter_code
_entity_poly.pdbx_strand_id
1 'polypeptide(L)'
;MPRGAKQAKGLLLSCIEEPDPCIMFEPKILYRTAIDDVPTAHYKIEIGKAEIVREGLSLYLHVGDAVTLVGWGTQVHVLLEVADLVEEELGVSCEVIDLVSILPWDTELVCKGRRSLLNITVDRVRVCFQSGNEESQFKDRIFRNLSKR
;
A
#
# COMPACT_ATOMS: atom_id res chain seq x y z
N MET A 1 3.86 8.73 3.56
CA MET A 1 2.53 9.36 3.40
C MET A 1 1.51 8.54 4.17
N PRO A 2 0.94 9.06 5.26
CA PRO A 2 0.09 8.31 6.17
C PRO A 2 -1.35 8.18 5.66
N ARG A 3 -2.03 7.07 5.98
CA ARG A 3 -3.45 6.80 5.71
C ARG A 3 -4.38 7.14 6.88
N GLY A 4 -3.85 7.47 8.06
CA GLY A 4 -4.62 7.76 9.28
C GLY A 4 -3.81 8.54 10.32
N ALA A 5 -4.49 8.99 11.38
CA ALA A 5 -3.89 9.81 12.45
C ALA A 5 -2.86 9.03 13.27
N LYS A 6 -3.13 7.74 13.56
CA LYS A 6 -2.16 6.88 14.26
C LYS A 6 -0.89 6.70 13.45
N GLN A 7 -1.03 6.51 12.14
CA GLN A 7 0.14 6.35 11.26
C GLN A 7 0.89 7.67 11.07
N ALA A 8 0.16 8.79 10.97
CA ALA A 8 0.74 10.13 10.83
C ALA A 8 1.65 10.47 12.01
N LYS A 9 1.21 10.26 13.25
CA LYS A 9 2.05 10.49 14.44
C LYS A 9 3.31 9.62 14.42
N GLY A 10 3.15 8.31 14.17
CA GLY A 10 4.28 7.38 14.19
C GLY A 10 5.33 7.68 13.12
N LEU A 11 4.89 8.01 11.91
CA LEU A 11 5.77 8.37 10.80
C LEU A 11 6.42 9.74 10.98
N LEU A 12 5.69 10.73 11.51
CA LEU A 12 6.24 12.05 11.76
C LEU A 12 7.37 11.98 12.80
N LEU A 13 7.16 11.20 13.88
CA LEU A 13 8.20 10.96 14.88
C LEU A 13 9.42 10.25 14.28
N SER A 14 9.20 9.26 13.42
CA SER A 14 10.30 8.62 12.68
C SER A 14 11.05 9.61 11.80
N CYS A 15 10.37 10.50 11.06
CA CYS A 15 11.00 11.50 10.20
C CYS A 15 11.74 12.60 10.97
N ILE A 16 11.31 12.95 12.19
CA ILE A 16 12.03 13.89 13.06
C ILE A 16 13.37 13.30 13.52
N GLU A 17 13.41 12.00 13.74
CA GLU A 17 14.59 11.29 14.24
C GLU A 17 15.47 10.69 13.12
N GLU A 18 15.05 10.80 11.87
CA GLU A 18 15.79 10.31 10.71
C GLU A 18 17.01 11.23 10.45
N PRO A 19 18.24 10.68 10.33
CA PRO A 19 19.43 11.47 10.00
C PRO A 19 19.38 12.08 8.58
N ASP A 20 18.65 11.45 7.66
CA ASP A 20 18.48 11.89 6.28
C ASP A 20 17.26 12.81 6.11
N PRO A 21 17.25 13.73 5.12
CA PRO A 21 16.12 14.63 4.91
C PRO A 21 14.85 13.86 4.53
N CYS A 22 13.85 13.85 5.41
CA CYS A 22 12.53 13.27 5.16
C CYS A 22 11.51 14.34 4.71
N ILE A 23 10.68 14.00 3.72
CA ILE A 23 9.48 14.76 3.34
C ILE A 23 8.24 13.93 3.66
N MET A 24 7.38 14.47 4.52
CA MET A 24 6.13 13.85 4.91
C MET A 24 4.95 14.60 4.30
N PHE A 25 4.16 13.92 3.46
CA PHE A 25 2.92 14.47 2.90
C PHE A 25 1.73 14.04 3.73
N GLU A 26 0.99 15.01 4.27
CA GLU A 26 -0.22 14.77 5.07
C GLU A 26 -1.48 14.95 4.21
N PRO A 27 -2.27 13.89 3.96
CA PRO A 27 -3.47 14.00 3.14
C PRO A 27 -4.51 14.89 3.81
N LYS A 28 -4.70 16.10 3.27
CA LYS A 28 -5.57 17.13 3.87
C LYS A 28 -7.00 16.64 4.18
N ILE A 29 -7.52 15.73 3.35
CA ILE A 29 -8.86 15.17 3.51
C ILE A 29 -9.03 14.37 4.80
N LEU A 30 -7.93 13.84 5.37
CA LEU A 30 -7.96 13.00 6.56
C LEU A 30 -7.94 13.80 7.87
N TYR A 31 -7.58 15.09 7.87
CA TYR A 31 -7.44 15.89 9.10
C TYR A 31 -8.68 15.92 9.99
N ARG A 32 -9.89 15.83 9.40
CA ARG A 32 -11.16 15.85 10.14
C ARG A 32 -11.99 14.59 9.93
N THR A 33 -11.47 13.64 9.17
CA THR A 33 -12.19 12.42 8.75
C THR A 33 -11.61 11.18 9.42
N ALA A 34 -10.29 11.14 9.64
CA ALA A 34 -9.65 10.03 10.33
C ALA A 34 -9.90 10.11 11.84
N ILE A 35 -10.62 9.12 12.37
CA ILE A 35 -10.84 8.93 13.80
C ILE A 35 -10.11 7.65 14.20
N ASP A 36 -8.93 7.79 14.81
CA ASP A 36 -8.12 6.68 15.29
C ASP A 36 -7.90 6.81 16.81
N ASP A 37 -7.76 5.67 17.50
CA ASP A 37 -7.15 5.65 18.83
C ASP A 37 -5.64 5.85 18.69
N VAL A 38 -5.18 7.07 19.03
CA VAL A 38 -3.78 7.47 18.91
C VAL A 38 -3.12 7.41 20.29
N PRO A 39 -2.17 6.49 20.52
CA PRO A 39 -1.46 6.41 21.79
C PRO A 39 -0.82 7.75 22.14
N THR A 40 -0.92 8.19 23.40
CA THR A 40 -0.24 9.42 23.86
C THR A 40 1.26 9.22 23.99
N ALA A 41 1.68 8.01 24.36
CA ALA A 41 3.08 7.61 24.46
C ALA A 41 3.86 7.78 23.14
N HIS A 42 5.18 7.81 23.25
CA HIS A 42 6.07 7.86 22.10
C HIS A 42 6.08 6.52 21.36
N TYR A 43 5.90 6.55 20.04
CA TYR A 43 6.04 5.37 19.18
C TYR A 43 6.48 5.78 17.79
N LYS A 44 7.07 4.84 17.06
CA LYS A 44 7.59 5.03 15.72
C LYS A 44 6.98 4.03 14.76
N ILE A 45 6.91 4.43 13.49
CA ILE A 45 6.63 3.54 12.36
C ILE A 45 7.83 3.55 11.45
N GLU A 46 8.31 2.36 11.08
CA GLU A 46 9.50 2.20 10.26
C GLU A 46 9.30 2.81 8.86
N ILE A 47 10.20 3.72 8.46
CA ILE A 47 10.22 4.30 7.12
C ILE A 47 10.72 3.24 6.13
N GLY A 48 10.10 3.16 4.96
CA GLY A 48 10.47 2.18 3.93
C GLY A 48 9.85 0.81 4.08
N LYS A 49 8.99 0.61 5.09
CA LYS A 49 8.29 -0.66 5.33
C LYS A 49 6.81 -0.54 5.04
N ALA A 50 6.33 -1.41 4.16
CA ALA A 50 4.92 -1.45 3.78
C ALA A 50 4.12 -2.30 4.78
N GLU A 51 2.81 -2.15 4.76
CA GLU A 51 1.88 -2.83 5.65
C GLU A 51 0.80 -3.55 4.84
N ILE A 52 0.56 -4.83 5.13
CA ILE A 52 -0.60 -5.54 4.62
C ILE A 52 -1.79 -5.13 5.49
N VAL A 53 -2.71 -4.36 4.93
CA VAL A 53 -3.89 -3.87 5.65
C VAL A 53 -5.08 -4.82 5.54
N ARG A 54 -5.07 -5.70 4.52
CA ARG A 54 -6.03 -6.80 4.35
C ARG A 54 -5.31 -8.01 3.76
N GLU A 55 -5.37 -9.14 4.45
CA GLU A 55 -4.88 -10.40 3.91
C GLU A 55 -5.91 -11.00 2.93
N GLY A 56 -5.44 -11.46 1.77
CA GLY A 56 -6.27 -12.24 0.85
C GLY A 56 -6.36 -13.72 1.29
N LEU A 57 -7.59 -14.22 1.47
CA LEU A 57 -7.87 -15.63 1.78
C LEU A 57 -7.84 -16.46 0.48
N SER A 58 -7.07 -17.56 0.50
CA SER A 58 -6.97 -18.53 -0.60
C SER A 58 -8.16 -19.51 -0.65
N LEU A 59 -9.25 -19.22 0.05
CA LEU A 59 -10.24 -20.23 0.41
C LEU A 59 -11.60 -19.98 -0.25
N TYR A 60 -11.66 -19.79 -1.56
CA TYR A 60 -12.82 -20.19 -2.34
C TYR A 60 -12.42 -20.71 -3.72
N LEU A 61 -13.22 -21.66 -4.16
CA LEU A 61 -12.94 -22.77 -5.04
C LEU A 61 -13.03 -22.35 -6.52
N HIS A 62 -12.23 -21.37 -6.96
CA HIS A 62 -12.01 -21.13 -8.38
C HIS A 62 -10.53 -20.93 -8.63
N VAL A 63 -9.97 -21.78 -9.49
CA VAL A 63 -8.61 -21.65 -10.02
C VAL A 63 -8.57 -20.38 -10.87
N GLY A 64 -8.29 -19.24 -10.24
CA GLY A 64 -8.23 -17.92 -10.86
C GLY A 64 -7.64 -16.88 -9.92
N ASP A 65 -6.37 -16.54 -10.15
CA ASP A 65 -5.70 -15.26 -9.87
C ASP A 65 -6.05 -14.50 -8.58
N ALA A 66 -5.19 -14.62 -7.56
CA ALA A 66 -5.20 -13.76 -6.38
C ALA A 66 -4.71 -12.35 -6.77
N VAL A 67 -5.50 -11.32 -6.46
CA VAL A 67 -5.21 -9.92 -6.80
C VAL A 67 -4.56 -9.21 -5.62
N THR A 68 -3.47 -8.48 -5.88
CA THR A 68 -2.82 -7.62 -4.89
C THR A 68 -3.02 -6.17 -5.27
N LEU A 69 -3.68 -5.40 -4.40
CA LEU A 69 -3.91 -3.97 -4.52
C LEU A 69 -2.86 -3.22 -3.70
N VAL A 70 -2.20 -2.24 -4.32
CA VAL A 70 -1.14 -1.46 -3.68
C VAL A 70 -1.47 0.02 -3.78
N GLY A 71 -1.41 0.73 -2.66
CA GLY A 71 -1.66 2.17 -2.61
C GLY A 71 -1.01 2.83 -1.40
N TRP A 72 -1.26 4.12 -1.22
CA TRP A 72 -0.79 4.88 -0.05
C TRP A 72 -1.71 6.06 0.27
N GLY A 73 -1.65 6.53 1.52
CA GLY A 73 -2.47 7.65 1.99
C GLY A 73 -3.97 7.39 1.84
N THR A 74 -4.72 8.39 1.36
CA THR A 74 -6.18 8.27 1.23
C THR A 74 -6.63 7.17 0.27
N GLN A 75 -5.81 6.82 -0.73
CA GLN A 75 -6.18 5.80 -1.71
C GLN A 75 -6.35 4.43 -1.08
N VAL A 76 -5.68 4.14 0.05
CA VAL A 76 -5.81 2.85 0.74
C VAL A 76 -7.25 2.58 1.17
N HIS A 77 -7.99 3.61 1.61
CA HIS A 77 -9.40 3.47 1.96
C HIS A 77 -10.25 3.07 0.75
N VAL A 78 -9.97 3.67 -0.41
CA VAL A 78 -10.64 3.30 -1.68
C VAL A 78 -10.30 1.87 -2.07
N LEU A 79 -9.05 1.42 -1.91
CA LEU A 79 -8.66 0.05 -2.24
C LEU A 79 -9.32 -0.98 -1.33
N LEU A 80 -9.56 -0.65 -0.06
CA LEU A 80 -10.31 -1.51 0.85
C LEU A 80 -11.77 -1.66 0.40
N GLU A 81 -12.44 -0.56 0.04
CA GLU A 81 -13.80 -0.59 -0.50
C GLU A 81 -13.88 -1.38 -1.82
N VAL A 82 -12.91 -1.19 -2.71
CA VAL A 82 -12.80 -1.96 -3.96
C VAL A 82 -12.61 -3.44 -3.69
N ALA A 83 -11.78 -3.80 -2.70
CA ALA A 83 -11.58 -5.18 -2.31
C ALA A 83 -12.86 -5.84 -1.77
N ASP A 84 -13.70 -5.10 -1.04
CA ASP A 84 -15.02 -5.58 -0.59
C ASP A 84 -15.95 -5.83 -1.78
N LEU A 85 -16.06 -4.86 -2.70
CA LEU A 85 -16.89 -5.00 -3.90
C LEU A 85 -16.47 -6.18 -4.78
N VAL A 86 -15.16 -6.39 -4.96
CA VAL A 86 -14.64 -7.50 -5.76
C VAL A 86 -14.93 -8.86 -5.10
N GLU A 87 -14.86 -8.93 -3.77
CA GLU A 87 -15.22 -10.15 -3.04
C GLU A 87 -16.72 -10.43 -3.14
N GLU A 88 -17.57 -9.41 -3.01
CA GLU A 88 -19.04 -9.54 -3.10
C GLU A 88 -19.53 -9.89 -4.51
N GLU A 89 -19.02 -9.20 -5.55
CA GLU A 89 -19.52 -9.35 -6.93
C GLU A 89 -18.86 -10.50 -7.69
N LEU A 90 -17.57 -10.74 -7.47
CA LEU A 90 -16.76 -11.68 -8.26
C LEU A 90 -16.31 -12.90 -7.44
N GLY A 91 -16.47 -12.89 -6.12
CA GLY A 91 -15.99 -13.96 -5.24
C GLY A 91 -14.46 -14.06 -5.20
N VAL A 92 -13.75 -12.99 -5.55
CA VAL A 92 -12.29 -12.93 -5.61
C VAL A 92 -11.74 -12.25 -4.37
N SER A 93 -10.81 -12.89 -3.68
CA SER A 93 -10.14 -12.30 -2.52
C SER A 93 -8.99 -11.38 -2.96
N CYS A 94 -9.00 -10.15 -2.46
CA CYS A 94 -7.95 -9.16 -2.71
C CYS A 94 -7.05 -8.97 -1.48
N GLU A 95 -5.74 -9.02 -1.69
CA GLU A 95 -4.76 -8.54 -0.72
C GLU A 95 -4.59 -7.03 -0.89
N VAL A 96 -4.59 -6.24 0.19
CA VAL A 96 -4.39 -4.79 0.12
C VAL A 96 -3.15 -4.42 0.90
N ILE A 97 -2.23 -3.73 0.23
CA ILE A 97 -0.95 -3.27 0.75
C ILE A 97 -0.92 -1.74 0.77
N ASP A 98 -0.67 -1.17 1.94
CA ASP A 98 -0.28 0.24 2.09
C ASP A 98 1.25 0.34 1.99
N LEU A 99 1.77 1.09 1.02
CA LEU A 99 3.21 1.28 0.87
C LEU A 99 3.84 2.02 2.05
N VAL A 100 3.08 2.91 2.72
CA VAL A 100 3.54 3.80 3.81
C VAL A 100 4.59 4.83 3.37
N SER A 101 5.65 4.40 2.69
CA SER A 101 6.78 5.18 2.18
C SER A 101 6.90 5.01 0.66
N ILE A 102 7.07 6.13 -0.05
CA ILE A 102 7.26 6.14 -1.51
C ILE A 102 8.74 5.91 -1.85
N LEU A 103 9.64 6.51 -1.07
CA LEU A 103 11.07 6.36 -1.24
C LEU A 103 11.79 6.45 0.13
N PRO A 104 12.57 5.43 0.52
CA PRO A 104 12.59 4.08 -0.07
C PRO A 104 11.22 3.40 0.06
N TRP A 105 10.87 2.50 -0.85
CA TRP A 105 9.63 1.69 -0.76
C TRP A 105 9.97 0.21 -0.56
N ASP A 106 9.02 -0.52 0.04
CA ASP A 106 9.20 -1.92 0.42
C ASP A 106 9.05 -2.85 -0.80
N THR A 107 10.14 -2.95 -1.55
CA THR A 107 10.19 -3.81 -2.72
C THR A 107 10.00 -5.29 -2.39
N GLU A 108 10.38 -5.72 -1.19
CA GLU A 108 10.34 -7.13 -0.81
C GLU A 108 8.91 -7.58 -0.55
N LEU A 109 8.16 -6.83 0.25
CA LEU A 109 6.76 -7.13 0.55
C LEU A 109 5.91 -7.12 -0.73
N VAL A 110 6.06 -6.07 -1.53
CA VAL A 110 5.27 -5.89 -2.76
C VAL A 110 5.60 -6.96 -3.81
N CYS A 111 6.88 -7.34 -3.96
CA CYS A 111 7.25 -8.41 -4.88
C CYS A 111 6.92 -9.82 -4.36
N LYS A 112 6.75 -9.98 -3.05
CA LYS A 112 6.30 -11.23 -2.40
C LYS A 112 4.79 -11.44 -2.54
N GLY A 113 4.03 -10.37 -2.77
CA GLY A 113 2.60 -10.42 -3.12
C GLY A 113 2.31 -11.44 -4.22
N ARG A 114 1.14 -12.10 -4.12
CA ARG A 114 0.82 -13.27 -4.95
C ARG A 114 0.48 -12.88 -6.40
N ARG A 115 0.74 -13.82 -7.33
CA ARG A 115 0.56 -13.69 -8.79
C ARG A 115 -0.85 -13.16 -9.15
N SER A 116 -0.92 -11.90 -9.53
CA SER A 116 -1.55 -11.37 -10.75
C SER A 116 -1.74 -9.87 -10.56
N LEU A 117 -1.07 -9.08 -11.39
CA LEU A 117 -1.26 -7.64 -11.45
C LEU A 117 -2.59 -7.37 -12.16
N LEU A 118 -3.69 -7.43 -11.42
CA LEU A 118 -4.83 -6.61 -11.83
C LEU A 118 -4.47 -5.18 -11.42
N ASN A 119 -3.91 -4.44 -12.39
CA ASN A 119 -3.88 -2.99 -12.37
C ASN A 119 -5.34 -2.50 -12.30
N ILE A 120 -5.98 -2.55 -11.13
CA ILE A 120 -7.22 -1.83 -10.91
C ILE A 120 -6.84 -0.36 -10.83
N THR A 121 -6.71 0.19 -12.03
CA THR A 121 -6.71 1.59 -12.32
C THR A 121 -8.14 2.03 -12.02
N VAL A 122 -8.39 2.50 -10.80
CA VAL A 122 -9.61 3.28 -10.58
C VAL A 122 -9.45 4.51 -11.47
N ASP A 123 -10.32 4.57 -12.48
CA ASP A 123 -10.27 5.41 -13.67
C ASP A 123 -10.26 6.91 -13.31
N ARG A 124 -9.11 7.39 -12.85
CA ARG A 124 -8.58 8.76 -12.81
C ARG A 124 -7.26 8.97 -12.04
N VAL A 125 -6.63 7.92 -11.49
CA VAL A 125 -5.30 8.07 -10.86
C VAL A 125 -4.40 6.92 -11.32
N ARG A 126 -3.50 7.22 -12.28
CA ARG A 126 -2.30 6.40 -12.52
C ARG A 126 -1.65 6.12 -11.15
N VAL A 127 -1.09 4.92 -10.94
CA VAL A 127 0.06 4.81 -10.03
C VAL A 127 1.12 5.72 -10.61
N CYS A 128 1.08 7.00 -10.23
CA CYS A 128 2.20 7.90 -10.40
C CYS A 128 3.23 7.38 -9.42
N PHE A 129 4.00 6.39 -9.87
CA PHE A 129 5.42 6.42 -9.58
C PHE A 129 5.85 7.86 -9.85
N GLN A 130 6.28 8.58 -8.80
CA GLN A 130 6.64 9.99 -8.97
C GLN A 130 7.83 10.13 -9.93
N SER A 131 8.52 9.02 -10.21
CA SER A 131 9.58 8.88 -11.21
C SER A 131 9.39 7.64 -12.10
N GLY A 132 9.64 7.77 -13.40
CA GLY A 132 9.64 6.64 -14.35
C GLY A 132 10.66 5.54 -14.02
N ASN A 133 11.66 5.84 -13.16
CA ASN A 133 12.60 4.85 -12.67
C ASN A 133 11.95 3.82 -11.73
N GLU A 134 11.01 4.23 -10.89
CA GLU A 134 10.36 3.32 -9.93
C GLU A 134 9.44 2.35 -10.67
N GLU A 135 8.74 2.83 -11.70
CA GLU A 135 7.91 2.00 -12.59
C GLU A 135 8.77 0.96 -13.34
N SER A 136 9.94 1.37 -13.84
CA SER A 136 10.88 0.49 -14.52
C SER A 136 11.44 -0.58 -13.57
N GLN A 137 11.88 -0.18 -12.36
CA GLN A 137 12.36 -1.10 -11.33
C GLN A 137 11.30 -2.11 -10.89
N PHE A 138 10.06 -1.65 -10.76
CA PHE A 138 8.90 -2.49 -10.44
C PHE A 138 8.66 -3.53 -11.54
N LYS A 139 8.55 -3.07 -12.79
CA LYS A 139 8.36 -3.93 -13.97
C LYS A 139 9.49 -4.96 -14.08
N ASP A 140 10.74 -4.54 -14.00
CA ASP A 140 11.91 -5.41 -14.12
C ASP A 140 11.93 -6.53 -13.06
N ARG A 141 11.62 -6.20 -11.79
CA ARG A 141 11.61 -7.18 -10.70
C ARG A 141 10.46 -8.16 -10.81
N ILE A 142 9.26 -7.69 -11.16
CA ILE A 142 8.10 -8.55 -11.40
C ILE A 142 8.36 -9.49 -12.60
N PHE A 143 8.87 -8.97 -13.71
CA PHE A 143 9.24 -9.79 -14.87
C PHE A 143 10.24 -10.89 -14.50
N ARG A 144 11.26 -10.59 -13.68
CA ARG A 144 12.21 -11.60 -13.19
C ARG A 144 11.56 -12.65 -12.30
N ASN A 145 10.62 -12.27 -11.45
CA ASN A 145 9.90 -13.22 -10.57
C ASN A 145 8.92 -14.10 -11.34
N LEU A 146 8.31 -13.57 -12.42
CA LEU A 146 7.45 -14.33 -13.32
C LEU A 146 8.24 -15.29 -14.22
N SER A 147 9.43 -14.90 -14.69
CA SER A 147 10.30 -15.72 -15.55
C SER A 147 11.04 -16.86 -14.83
N LYS A 148 11.15 -16.81 -13.49
CA LYS A 148 11.85 -17.82 -12.68
C LYS A 148 10.96 -18.98 -12.22
N ARG A 149 9.74 -19.11 -12.74
CA ARG A 149 8.81 -20.20 -12.41
C ARG A 149 8.26 -20.87 -13.65
#